data_AF-A0A7V3MLJ8-F1
#
_entry.id   AF-A0A7V3MLJ8-F1
#
_cell.length_a   1.000
_cell.length_b   1.000
_cell.length_c   1.000
_cell.angle_alpha   90.00
_cell.angle_beta   90.00
_cell.angle_gamma   90.00
#
_symmetry.space_group_name_H-M   'P 1'
#
loop_
_entity.id
_entity.type
_entity.pdbx_description
1 polymer ?
#
loop_
_entity_poly.entity_id
_entity_poly.type
_entity_poly.pdbx_seq_one_letter_code
_entity_poly.pdbx_strand_id
1 'polypeptide(L)' 'MMRVNPTESALRAIKDRIAAAMGELEDAAPNTSRKTERERIRAAAAELHRCADEIESVLMRIRR' A
#
# COMPACT_ATOMS: atom_id res chain seq x y z
N MET A 1 -29.07 -1.74 -8.31
CA MET A 1 -27.71 -1.17 -8.13
C MET A 1 -27.34 -1.28 -6.66
N MET A 2 -26.36 -2.12 -6.31
CA MET A 2 -25.80 -2.12 -4.95
C MET A 2 -25.02 -0.81 -4.76
N ARG A 3 -25.37 -0.01 -3.74
CA ARG A 3 -24.59 1.16 -3.35
C ARG A 3 -23.30 0.63 -2.71
N VAL A 4 -22.18 0.75 -3.41
CA VAL A 4 -20.88 0.41 -2.84
C VAL A 4 -20.57 1.44 -1.76
N ASN A 5 -20.24 0.98 -0.55
CA ASN A 5 -19.88 1.86 0.55
C ASN A 5 -18.56 2.57 0.20
N PRO A 6 -18.50 3.91 0.19
CA PRO A 6 -17.28 4.65 -0.15
C PRO A 6 -16.06 4.26 0.70
N THR A 7 -16.29 3.88 1.96
CA THR A 7 -15.27 3.40 2.89
C THR A 7 -14.71 2.04 2.44
N GLU A 8 -15.59 1.13 2.02
CA GLU A 8 -15.18 -0.18 1.52
C GLU A 8 -14.40 -0.05 0.21
N SER A 9 -14.83 0.83 -0.70
CA SER A 9 -14.08 1.15 -1.92
C SER A 9 -12.68 1.70 -1.61
N ALA A 10 -12.57 2.62 -0.64
CA ALA A 10 -11.29 3.19 -0.24
C ALA A 10 -10.35 2.13 0.36
N LEU A 11 -10.86 1.31 1.30
CA LEU A 11 -10.08 0.22 1.90
C LEU A 11 -9.65 -0.82 0.86
N ARG A 12 -10.50 -1.13 -0.11
CA ARG A 12 -10.15 -2.05 -1.21
C ARG A 12 -9.03 -1.47 -2.08
N ALA A 13 -9.10 -0.19 -2.44
CA ALA A 13 -8.05 0.46 -3.20
C ALA A 13 -6.70 0.49 -2.46
N ILE A 14 -6.72 0.74 -1.14
CA ILE A 14 -5.50 0.69 -0.32
C ILE A 14 -4.94 -0.74 -0.26
N LYS A 15 -5.80 -1.75 -0.10
CA LYS A 15 -5.39 -3.16 -0.10
C LYS A 15 -4.67 -3.56 -1.40
N ASP A 16 -5.20 -3.13 -2.55
CA ASP A 16 -4.62 -3.47 -3.85
C ASP A 16 -3.24 -2.82 -4.03
N ARG A 17 -3.05 -1.59 -3.52
CA ARG A 17 -1.74 -0.91 -3.49
C ARG A 17 -0.74 -1.59 -2.56
N ILE A 18 -1.18 -2.04 -1.39
CA ILE A 18 -0.34 -2.83 -0.47
C ILE A 18 0.13 -4.11 -1.17
N ALA A 19 -0.76 -4.84 -1.84
CA ALA A 19 -0.42 -6.06 -2.56
C ALA A 19 0.63 -5.80 -3.65
N ALA A 20 0.48 -4.72 -4.43
CA ALA A 20 1.45 -4.33 -5.44
C ALA A 20 2.82 -3.99 -4.82
N ALA A 21 2.84 -3.20 -3.74
CA ALA A 21 4.10 -2.84 -3.06
C ALA A 21 4.79 -4.06 -2.44
N MET A 22 4.03 -5.02 -1.90
CA MET A 22 4.58 -6.28 -1.40
C MET A 22 5.19 -7.12 -2.53
N GLY A 23 4.55 -7.19 -3.70
CA GLY A 23 5.11 -7.86 -4.88
C GLY A 23 6.44 -7.24 -5.32
N GLU A 24 6.53 -5.91 -5.36
CA GLU A 24 7.79 -5.20 -5.66
C GLU A 24 8.90 -5.51 -4.65
N LEU A 25 8.56 -5.67 -3.36
CA LEU A 25 9.53 -6.07 -2.34
C LEU A 25 10.01 -7.50 -2.56
N GLU A 26 9.10 -8.44 -2.83
CA GLU A 26 9.42 -9.84 -3.10
C GLU A 26 10.31 -9.99 -4.34
N ASP A 27 10.05 -9.22 -5.39
CA ASP A 27 10.83 -9.22 -6.63
C ASP A 27 12.23 -8.62 -6.46
N ALA A 28 12.35 -7.54 -5.67
CA ALA A 28 13.61 -6.81 -5.50
C ALA A 28 14.52 -7.38 -4.38
N ALA A 29 13.94 -8.04 -3.36
CA ALA A 29 14.66 -8.58 -2.20
C ALA A 29 15.82 -9.55 -2.55
N PRO A 30 15.73 -10.43 -3.57
CA PRO A 30 16.82 -11.33 -3.92
C PRO A 30 18.10 -10.62 -4.42
N ASN A 31 17.99 -9.36 -4.88
CA ASN A 31 19.08 -8.65 -5.57
C ASN A 31 19.45 -7.30 -4.93
N THR A 32 19.35 -7.22 -3.60
CA THR A 32 19.60 -6.01 -2.78
C THR A 32 21.00 -5.39 -2.92
N SER A 33 21.98 -6.08 -3.51
CA SER A 33 23.30 -5.51 -3.80
C SER A 33 23.25 -4.46 -4.92
N ARG A 34 22.29 -4.57 -5.84
CA ARG A 34 22.11 -3.62 -6.95
C ARG A 34 21.48 -2.32 -6.47
N LYS A 35 21.98 -1.19 -6.96
CA LYS A 35 21.46 0.15 -6.59
C LYS A 35 19.98 0.30 -6.97
N THR A 36 19.60 -0.16 -8.17
CA THR A 36 18.22 -0.10 -8.68
C THR A 36 17.25 -0.86 -7.80
N GLU A 37 17.60 -2.06 -7.35
CA GLU A 37 16.74 -2.86 -6.47
C GLU A 37 16.60 -2.23 -5.09
N ARG A 38 17.66 -1.61 -4.55
CA ARG A 38 17.57 -0.83 -3.31
C ARG A 38 16.63 0.36 -3.44
N GLU A 39 16.63 1.04 -4.58
CA GLU A 39 15.71 2.13 -4.87
C GLU A 39 14.26 1.63 -4.98
N ARG A 40 14.03 0.50 -5.64
CA ARG A 40 12.71 -0.15 -5.70
C ARG A 40 12.20 -0.55 -4.31
N ILE A 41 13.03 -1.18 -3.49
CA ILE A 41 12.69 -1.55 -2.11
C ILE A 41 12.32 -0.31 -1.29
N ARG A 42 13.07 0.78 -1.41
CA ARG A 42 12.76 2.04 -0.71
C ARG A 42 11.44 2.64 -1.18
N ALA A 43 11.18 2.61 -2.48
CA ALA A 43 9.93 3.12 -3.04
C ALA A 43 8.72 2.30 -2.55
N ALA A 44 8.83 0.97 -2.57
CA ALA A 44 7.80 0.07 -2.08
C ALA A 44 7.55 0.24 -0.56
N ALA A 45 8.61 0.35 0.23
CA ALA A 45 8.49 0.62 1.67
C ALA A 45 7.80 1.98 1.94
N ALA A 46 8.15 3.02 1.18
CA ALA A 46 7.50 4.33 1.29
C ALA A 46 6.01 4.27 0.90
N GLU A 47 5.64 3.43 -0.07
CA GLU A 47 4.25 3.20 -0.44
C GLU A 47 3.46 2.48 0.67
N LEU A 48 4.06 1.49 1.33
CA LEU A 48 3.45 0.82 2.48
C LEU A 48 3.20 1.80 3.64
N HIS A 49 4.16 2.70 3.93
CA HIS A 49 3.96 3.75 4.93
C HIS A 49 2.79 4.67 4.58
N ARG A 50 2.70 5.14 3.32
CA ARG A 50 1.54 5.95 2.87
C ARG A 50 0.22 5.20 3.01
N CYS A 51 0.19 3.91 2.65
CA CYS A 51 -1.00 3.09 2.81
C CYS A 51 -1.44 2.98 4.29
N ALA A 52 -0.48 2.88 5.23
CA ALA A 52 -0.79 2.84 6.65
C ALA A 52 -1.42 4.16 7.14
N ASP A 53 -0.86 5.31 6.76
CA ASP A 53 -1.40 6.64 7.09
C ASP A 53 -2.83 6.83 6.50
N GLU A 54 -3.05 6.35 5.28
CA GLU A 54 -4.36 6.40 4.64
C GLU A 54 -5.39 5.50 5.33
N ILE A 55 -5.00 4.31 5.79
CA ILE A 55 -5.87 3.43 6.60
C ILE A 55 -6.24 4.13 7.90
N GLU A 56 -5.28 4.72 8.61
CA GLU A 56 -5.56 5.45 9.85
C GLU A 56 -6.57 6.59 9.61
N SER A 57 -6.38 7.36 8.55
CA SER A 57 -7.30 8.43 8.15
C SER A 57 -8.72 7.92 7.88
N VAL A 58 -8.85 6.78 7.19
CA VAL A 58 -10.15 6.14 6.93
C VAL A 58 -10.79 5.66 8.24
N LEU A 59 -10.05 4.98 9.10
CA LEU A 59 -10.55 4.50 10.40
C LEU A 59 -11.01 5.66 11.30
N MET A 60 -10.28 6.77 11.30
CA MET A 60 -10.65 7.97 12.05
C MET A 60 -11.93 8.63 11.53
N ARG A 61 -12.27 8.49 10.25
CA ARG A 61 -13.54 8.96 9.69
C ARG A 61 -14.72 8.07 10.07
N ILE A 62 -14.51 6.76 10.19
CA ILE A 62 -15.55 5.81 10.63
C ILE A 62 -15.89 6.00 12.11
N ARG A 63 -14.89 6.36 12.93
CA ARG A 63 -15.05 6.54 14.38
C ARG A 63 -15.80 7.83 14.77
N ARG A 64 -16.01 8.76 13.83
CA ARG A 64 -16.76 10.02 14.03
C ARG A 64 -18.22 9.83 13.66
#